data_AF-A0A7Y2TSA9-F1
#
_entry.id   AF-A0A7Y2TSA9-F1
#
_cell.length_a   1.000
_cell.length_b   1.000
_cell.length_c   1.000
_cell.angle_alpha   90.00
_cell.angle_beta   90.00
_cell.angle_gamma   90.00
#
_symmetry.space_group_name_H-M   'P 1'
#
loop_
_entity.id
_entity.type
_entity.pdbx_description
1 polymer ?
#
loop_
_entity_poly.entity_id
_entity_poly.type
_entity_poly.pdbx_seq_one_letter_code
_entity_poly.pdbx_strand_id
1 'polypeptide(L)'
;SVTVTTDEPGLAPTGLRVEVDVASADMNDREINDELTQADWFYTEQFPQAVFESDRIVEDGKGMLLATGTLQLKGRRLETSVPFSWRAEGDRAELSGKTALSRLSWNIGAGEWASDEPIADTVELEFRVVLQTRD
;
A
#
# COMPACT_ATOMS: atom_id res chain seq x y z
N SER A 1 5.58 -4.85 6.69
CA SER A 1 6.92 -4.29 6.88
C SER A 1 7.15 -3.16 5.87
N VAL A 2 8.08 -2.26 6.17
CA VAL A 2 8.50 -1.20 5.24
C VAL A 2 10.01 -1.20 5.20
N THR A 3 10.57 -1.30 4.00
CA THR A 3 12.00 -1.18 3.72
C THR A 3 12.21 0.06 2.87
N VAL A 4 13.13 0.91 3.28
CA VAL A 4 13.48 2.14 2.58
C VAL A 4 14.95 2.08 2.19
N THR A 5 15.25 2.41 0.94
CA THR A 5 16.61 2.58 0.43
C THR A 5 16.87 4.08 0.30
N THR A 6 18.00 4.54 0.85
CA THR A 6 18.51 5.91 0.71
C THR A 6 19.99 5.83 0.36
N ASP A 7 20.50 6.83 -0.37
CA ASP A 7 21.94 6.91 -0.67
C ASP A 7 22.74 7.32 0.58
N GLU A 8 22.20 8.23 1.39
CA GLU A 8 22.71 8.61 2.71
C GLU A 8 21.55 8.74 3.71
N PRO A 9 21.78 8.58 5.02
CA PRO A 9 20.77 8.86 6.04
C PRO A 9 20.26 10.30 5.95
N GLY A 10 18.94 10.47 6.06
CA GLY A 10 18.31 11.79 6.02
C GLY A 10 17.96 12.32 4.62
N LEU A 11 18.49 11.72 3.55
CA LEU A 11 18.11 12.07 2.18
C LEU A 11 16.74 11.49 1.80
N ALA A 12 16.18 12.00 0.70
CA ALA A 12 14.98 11.42 0.11
C ALA A 12 15.23 9.96 -0.29
N PRO A 13 14.22 9.08 -0.17
CA PRO A 13 14.35 7.69 -0.55
C PRO A 13 14.54 7.52 -2.05
N THR A 14 15.42 6.58 -2.41
CA THR A 14 15.65 6.13 -3.79
C THR A 14 14.94 4.81 -4.07
N GLY A 15 14.48 4.10 -3.03
CA GLY A 15 13.66 2.89 -3.16
C GLY A 15 12.74 2.65 -1.97
N LEU A 16 11.58 2.07 -2.24
CA LEU A 16 10.57 1.68 -1.27
C LEU A 16 10.07 0.25 -1.57
N ARG A 17 10.04 -0.58 -0.53
CA ARG A 17 9.35 -1.86 -0.54
C ARG A 17 8.42 -1.95 0.67
N VAL A 18 7.14 -2.15 0.42
CA VAL A 18 6.10 -2.25 1.45
C VAL A 18 5.42 -3.59 1.33
N GLU A 19 5.34 -4.32 2.44
CA GLU A 19 4.64 -5.59 2.52
C GLU A 19 3.56 -5.50 3.60
N VAL A 20 2.33 -5.88 3.27
CA VAL A 20 1.20 -5.89 4.19
C VAL A 20 0.67 -7.31 4.26
N ASP A 21 0.56 -7.86 5.46
CA ASP A 21 -0.22 -9.08 5.68
C ASP A 21 -1.69 -8.73 5.54
N VAL A 22 -2.34 -9.26 4.50
CA VAL A 22 -3.74 -8.91 4.21
C VAL A 22 -4.71 -9.52 5.23
N ALA A 23 -4.30 -10.53 6.00
CA ALA A 23 -5.08 -11.05 7.11
C ALA A 23 -5.08 -10.11 8.33
N SER A 24 -4.24 -9.07 8.34
CA SER A 24 -4.26 -8.04 9.39
C SER A 24 -5.36 -7.00 9.22
N ALA A 25 -6.19 -7.11 8.18
CA ALA A 25 -7.32 -6.20 7.98
C ALA A 25 -8.29 -6.31 9.16
N ASP A 26 -8.73 -5.16 9.65
CA ASP A 26 -9.66 -5.09 10.78
C ASP A 26 -10.69 -3.99 10.55
N MET A 27 -11.95 -4.41 10.38
CA MET A 27 -13.12 -3.54 10.23
C MET A 27 -13.87 -3.35 11.56
N ASN A 28 -13.27 -3.80 12.68
CA ASN A 28 -13.89 -3.84 14.00
C ASN A 28 -15.23 -4.62 14.00
N ASP A 29 -15.35 -5.58 13.08
CA ASP A 29 -16.47 -6.50 12.94
C ASP A 29 -15.94 -7.87 12.53
N ARG A 30 -16.29 -8.89 13.30
CA ARG A 30 -15.76 -10.24 13.10
C ARG A 30 -16.23 -10.88 11.81
N GLU A 31 -17.50 -10.72 11.48
CA GLU A 31 -18.11 -11.35 10.30
C GLU A 31 -17.52 -10.73 9.03
N ILE A 32 -17.35 -9.41 9.02
CA ILE A 32 -16.67 -8.71 7.92
C ILE A 32 -15.21 -9.14 7.82
N ASN A 33 -14.49 -9.24 8.93
CA ASN A 33 -13.10 -9.68 8.92
C ASN A 33 -12.95 -11.12 8.41
N ASP A 34 -13.84 -12.02 8.81
CA ASP A 34 -13.85 -13.41 8.33
C ASP A 34 -14.15 -13.46 6.81
N GLU A 35 -15.08 -12.63 6.33
CA GLU A 35 -15.43 -12.51 4.91
C GLU A 35 -14.27 -11.97 4.06
N LEU A 36 -13.52 -10.97 4.57
CA LEU A 36 -12.36 -10.39 3.88
C LEU A 36 -11.27 -11.44 3.58
N THR A 37 -11.23 -12.54 4.33
CA THR A 37 -10.28 -13.63 4.09
C THR A 37 -10.65 -14.54 2.91
N GLN A 38 -11.91 -14.54 2.49
CA GLN A 38 -12.46 -15.48 1.52
C GLN A 38 -12.00 -15.20 0.07
N ALA A 39 -12.27 -16.15 -0.82
CA ALA A 39 -11.83 -16.13 -2.21
C ALA A 39 -12.36 -14.93 -3.02
N ASP A 40 -13.55 -14.43 -2.68
CA ASP A 40 -14.13 -13.25 -3.32
C ASP A 40 -13.44 -11.94 -2.90
N TRP A 41 -12.77 -11.93 -1.74
CA TRP A 41 -12.05 -10.78 -1.18
C TRP A 41 -10.53 -10.93 -1.30
N PHE A 42 -9.75 -10.88 -0.21
CA PHE A 42 -8.29 -10.94 -0.31
C PHE A 42 -7.76 -12.34 -0.64
N TYR A 43 -8.56 -13.37 -0.38
CA TYR A 43 -8.19 -14.78 -0.53
C TYR A 43 -6.86 -15.11 0.17
N THR A 44 -6.81 -14.82 1.48
CA THR A 44 -5.57 -14.76 2.27
C THR A 44 -4.84 -16.11 2.33
N GLU A 45 -5.55 -17.23 2.20
CA GLU A 45 -4.96 -18.57 2.12
C GLU A 45 -4.00 -18.71 0.92
N GLN A 46 -4.36 -18.14 -0.24
CA GLN A 46 -3.54 -18.20 -1.46
C GLN A 46 -2.64 -16.98 -1.64
N PHE A 47 -3.08 -15.81 -1.17
CA PHE A 47 -2.40 -14.54 -1.32
C PHE A 47 -2.26 -13.84 0.03
N PRO A 48 -1.36 -14.32 0.92
CA PRO A 48 -1.27 -13.81 2.30
C PRO A 48 -0.70 -12.38 2.39
N GLN A 49 -0.11 -11.86 1.31
CA GLN A 49 0.56 -10.56 1.32
C GLN A 49 0.19 -9.69 0.12
N ALA A 50 0.05 -8.40 0.37
CA ALA A 50 0.17 -7.35 -0.63
C ALA A 50 1.59 -6.78 -0.60
N VAL A 51 2.21 -6.58 -1.76
CA VAL A 51 3.59 -6.10 -1.88
C VAL A 51 3.65 -4.96 -2.88
N PHE A 52 4.09 -3.78 -2.45
CA PHE A 52 4.47 -2.70 -3.35
C PHE A 52 6.00 -2.58 -3.41
N GLU A 53 6.55 -2.48 -4.61
CA GLU A 53 7.97 -2.25 -4.85
C GLU A 53 8.15 -1.13 -5.87
N SER A 54 8.85 -0.07 -5.47
CA SER A 54 9.08 1.10 -6.34
C SER A 54 10.19 0.83 -7.36
N ASP A 55 9.94 1.20 -8.61
CA ASP A 55 10.95 1.24 -9.67
C ASP A 55 11.63 2.60 -9.77
N ARG A 56 10.89 3.66 -9.41
CA ARG A 56 11.37 5.04 -9.45
C ARG A 56 10.68 5.91 -8.41
N ILE A 57 11.44 6.83 -7.83
CA ILE A 57 10.93 7.89 -6.97
C ILE A 57 11.38 9.23 -7.55
N VAL A 58 10.43 10.15 -7.78
CA VAL A 58 10.69 11.50 -8.29
C VAL A 58 10.00 12.55 -7.44
N GLU A 59 10.59 13.73 -7.32
CA GLU A 59 9.93 14.87 -6.69
C GLU A 59 8.99 15.56 -7.69
N ASP A 60 7.79 15.93 -7.24
CA ASP A 60 6.76 16.58 -8.07
C ASP A 60 6.94 18.11 -8.20
N GLY A 61 8.03 18.64 -7.64
CA GLY A 61 8.36 20.07 -7.62
C GLY A 61 7.58 20.89 -6.59
N LYS A 62 6.72 20.27 -5.79
CA LYS A 62 5.95 20.88 -4.69
C LYS A 62 6.35 20.32 -3.32
N GLY A 63 7.48 19.62 -3.25
CA GLY A 63 7.97 18.96 -2.04
C GLY A 63 7.29 17.63 -1.73
N MET A 64 6.49 17.07 -2.66
CA MET A 64 5.99 15.70 -2.57
C MET A 64 6.83 14.79 -3.46
N LEU A 65 6.99 13.54 -3.03
CA LEU A 65 7.61 12.49 -3.81
C LEU A 65 6.53 11.62 -4.43
N LEU A 66 6.77 11.13 -5.64
CA LEU A 66 5.94 10.17 -6.36
C LEU A 66 6.75 8.89 -6.53
N ALA A 67 6.35 7.83 -5.83
CA ALA A 67 6.88 6.49 -6.06
C ALA A 67 6.02 5.78 -7.11
N THR A 68 6.61 5.48 -8.26
CA THR A 68 6.01 4.61 -9.28
C THR A 68 6.65 3.24 -9.17
N GLY A 69 5.82 2.20 -9.14
CA GLY A 69 6.27 0.83 -8.94
C GLY A 69 5.20 -0.20 -9.26
N THR A 70 5.49 -1.45 -8.94
CA THR A 70 4.55 -2.56 -9.07
C THR A 70 3.88 -2.86 -7.73
N LEU A 71 2.55 -2.82 -7.69
CA LEU A 71 1.77 -3.43 -6.62
C LEU A 71 1.42 -4.87 -7.01
N GLN A 72 1.68 -5.81 -6.12
CA GLN A 72 1.17 -7.17 -6.18
C GLN A 72 0.09 -7.33 -5.12
N LEU A 73 -1.13 -7.66 -5.55
CA LEU A 73 -2.27 -7.83 -4.65
C LEU A 73 -3.24 -8.85 -5.27
N LYS A 74 -3.68 -9.82 -4.45
CA LYS A 74 -4.56 -10.94 -4.87
C LYS A 74 -4.10 -11.62 -6.18
N GLY A 75 -2.79 -11.91 -6.26
CA GLY A 75 -2.18 -12.59 -7.41
C GLY A 75 -2.02 -11.76 -8.69
N ARG A 76 -2.52 -10.52 -8.72
CA ARG A 76 -2.34 -9.58 -9.83
C ARG A 76 -1.11 -8.71 -9.61
N ARG A 77 -0.58 -8.13 -10.69
CA ARG A 77 0.52 -7.17 -10.69
C ARG A 77 0.19 -6.02 -11.61
N LEU A 78 0.12 -4.81 -11.08
CA LEU A 78 -0.17 -3.58 -11.84
C LEU A 78 0.80 -2.49 -11.44
N GLU A 79 1.16 -1.65 -12.40
CA GLU A 79 1.88 -0.41 -12.13
C GLU A 79 0.98 0.51 -11.28
N THR A 80 1.55 1.10 -10.24
CA THR A 80 0.85 1.99 -9.31
C THR A 80 1.77 3.14 -8.95
N SER A 81 1.23 4.36 -8.96
CA SER A 81 1.94 5.55 -8.52
C SER A 81 1.36 6.06 -7.21
N VAL A 82 2.21 6.19 -6.20
CA VAL A 82 1.82 6.57 -4.84
C VAL A 82 2.54 7.87 -4.47
N PRO A 83 1.80 8.99 -4.33
CA PRO A 83 2.36 10.22 -3.80
C PRO A 83 2.55 10.12 -2.29
N PHE A 84 3.67 10.62 -1.79
CA PHE A 84 3.97 10.65 -0.37
C PHE A 84 4.88 11.84 -0.02
N SER A 85 4.82 12.23 1.24
CA SER A 85 5.76 13.16 1.86
C SER A 85 6.83 12.38 2.61
N TRP A 86 8.04 12.93 2.62
CA TRP A 86 9.17 12.41 3.37
C TRP A 86 9.72 13.50 4.29
N ARG A 87 9.87 13.17 5.58
CA ARG A 87 10.51 14.04 6.56
C ARG A 87 11.52 13.22 7.34
N ALA A 88 12.78 13.63 7.31
CA ALA A 88 13.83 12.99 8.09
C ALA A 88 14.46 13.99 9.05
N GLU A 89 14.65 13.55 10.29
CA GLU A 89 15.25 14.31 11.39
C GLU A 89 16.15 13.37 12.19
N GLY A 90 17.47 13.52 12.05
CA GLY A 90 18.44 12.65 12.70
C GLY A 90 18.32 11.19 12.26
N ASP A 91 18.10 10.30 13.22
CA ASP A 91 17.93 8.85 13.06
C ASP A 91 16.47 8.44 12.77
N ARG A 92 15.56 9.41 12.69
CA ARG A 92 14.13 9.19 12.50
C ARG A 92 13.71 9.71 11.14
N ALA A 93 12.83 8.95 10.49
CA ALA A 93 12.14 9.41 9.29
C ALA A 93 10.64 9.10 9.36
N GLU A 94 9.86 9.93 8.68
CA GLU A 94 8.42 9.79 8.52
C GLU A 94 8.06 9.81 7.04
N LEU A 95 7.30 8.80 6.63
CA LEU A 95 6.69 8.68 5.32
C LEU A 95 5.17 8.74 5.52
N SER A 96 4.48 9.62 4.80
CA SER A 96 3.01 9.68 4.86
C SER A 96 2.40 10.13 3.54
N GLY A 97 1.20 9.66 3.24
CA GLY A 97 0.54 9.97 1.99
C GLY A 97 -0.88 9.48 1.94
N LYS A 98 -1.55 9.87 0.86
CA LYS A 98 -2.91 9.45 0.52
C LYS A 98 -2.96 9.14 -0.96
N THR A 99 -3.68 8.09 -1.31
CA THR A 99 -3.98 7.75 -2.70
C THR A 99 -5.34 7.06 -2.78
N ALA A 100 -5.81 6.75 -3.98
CA ALA A 100 -7.00 5.96 -4.18
C ALA A 100 -6.72 4.85 -5.18
N LEU A 101 -7.26 3.65 -4.93
CA LEU A 101 -7.13 2.48 -5.80
C LEU A 101 -8.52 1.94 -6.16
N SER A 102 -8.61 1.29 -7.31
CA SER A 102 -9.81 0.54 -7.71
C SER A 102 -9.72 -0.87 -7.15
N ARG A 103 -10.68 -1.30 -6.31
CA ARG A 103 -10.74 -2.68 -5.81
C ARG A 103 -11.02 -3.67 -6.94
N LEU A 104 -11.80 -3.26 -7.94
CA LEU A 104 -12.18 -4.09 -9.07
C LEU A 104 -10.98 -4.40 -9.98
N SER A 105 -10.03 -3.45 -10.12
CA SER A 105 -8.77 -3.68 -10.83
C SER A 105 -7.96 -4.85 -10.24
N TRP A 106 -8.11 -5.11 -8.94
CA TRP A 106 -7.48 -6.21 -8.21
C TRP A 106 -8.39 -7.43 -8.01
N ASN A 107 -9.61 -7.40 -8.58
CA ASN A 107 -10.64 -8.44 -8.39
C ASN A 107 -10.98 -8.68 -6.90
N ILE A 108 -11.00 -7.63 -6.09
CA ILE A 108 -11.37 -7.68 -4.67
C ILE A 108 -12.84 -7.28 -4.53
N GLY A 109 -13.64 -8.19 -3.96
CA GLY A 109 -15.09 -8.14 -4.01
C GLY A 109 -15.58 -8.68 -5.36
N ALA A 110 -15.54 -10.00 -5.52
CA ALA A 110 -16.05 -10.72 -6.69
C ALA A 110 -17.51 -11.16 -6.50
N GLY A 111 -18.05 -11.92 -7.46
CA GLY A 111 -19.42 -12.44 -7.38
C GLY A 111 -20.45 -11.31 -7.34
N GLU A 112 -21.30 -11.30 -6.32
CA GLU A 112 -22.31 -10.26 -6.11
C GLU A 112 -21.70 -8.88 -5.82
N TRP A 113 -20.43 -8.81 -5.42
CA TRP A 113 -19.70 -7.57 -5.12
C TRP A 113 -18.94 -7.01 -6.33
N ALA A 114 -19.05 -7.63 -7.51
CA ALA A 114 -18.22 -7.32 -8.67
C ALA A 114 -18.58 -6.00 -9.40
N SER A 115 -19.65 -5.31 -9.00
CA SER A 115 -19.99 -3.96 -9.47
C SER A 115 -19.77 -2.92 -8.37
N ASP A 116 -19.80 -1.64 -8.75
CA ASP A 116 -19.69 -0.49 -7.84
C ASP A 116 -21.01 -0.11 -7.14
N GLU A 117 -22.11 -0.81 -7.44
CA GLU A 117 -23.43 -0.53 -6.86
C GLU A 117 -23.55 -0.95 -5.38
N PRO A 118 -23.12 -2.15 -4.96
CA PRO A 118 -23.22 -2.54 -3.55
C PRO A 118 -22.13 -1.89 -2.70
N ILE A 119 -20.91 -1.79 -3.26
CA ILE A 119 -19.72 -1.24 -2.62
C ILE A 119 -18.95 -0.47 -3.69
N ALA A 120 -18.64 0.80 -3.42
CA ALA A 120 -17.89 1.65 -4.35
C ALA A 120 -16.57 0.98 -4.81
N ASP A 121 -16.18 1.19 -6.06
CA ASP A 121 -14.90 0.67 -6.59
C ASP A 121 -13.69 1.36 -5.95
N THR A 122 -13.78 2.68 -5.80
CA THR A 122 -12.70 3.50 -5.26
C THR A 122 -12.51 3.22 -3.77
N VAL A 123 -11.32 2.74 -3.41
CA VAL A 123 -10.83 2.61 -2.04
C VAL A 123 -9.81 3.70 -1.80
N GLU A 124 -10.06 4.54 -0.79
CA GLU A 124 -9.10 5.53 -0.33
C GLU A 124 -8.07 4.85 0.57
N LEU A 125 -6.79 5.12 0.32
CA LEU A 125 -5.68 4.65 1.13
C LEU A 125 -5.00 5.85 1.78
N GLU A 126 -4.85 5.78 3.10
CA GLU A 126 -4.07 6.73 3.87
C GLU A 126 -3.03 5.95 4.69
N PHE A 127 -1.81 6.45 4.72
CA PHE A 127 -0.73 5.79 5.42
C PHE A 127 0.19 6.81 6.10
N ARG A 128 0.72 6.38 7.25
CA ARG A 128 1.80 7.05 7.97
C ARG A 128 2.72 6.00 8.57
N VAL A 129 3.99 6.09 8.23
CA VAL A 129 5.03 5.17 8.67
C VAL A 129 6.12 5.99 9.34
N VAL A 130 6.48 5.60 10.56
CA VAL A 130 7.62 6.14 11.29
C VAL A 130 8.72 5.10 11.28
N LEU A 131 9.89 5.50 10.80
CA LEU A 131 11.09 4.69 10.69
C LEU A 131 12.12 5.21 11.68
N GLN A 132 12.87 4.30 12.27
CA GLN A 132 14.05 4.60 13.05
C GLN A 132 15.19 3.73 12.53
N THR A 133 16.33 4.34 12.21
CA THR A 133 17.55 3.56 11.96
C THR A 133 17.89 2.80 13.24
N ARG A 134 18.09 1.49 13.13
CA ARG A 134 18.65 0.71 14.24
C ARG A 134 20.13 1.02 14.32
N ASP A 135 20.59 1.39 15.51
CA ASP A 135 22.02 1.43 15.88
C ASP A 135 22.69 0.05 15.72
#